data_AF-A0AAD2BXP9-F1
#
_entry.id   AF-A0AAD2BXP9-F1
#
_cell.length_a   1.000
_cell.length_b   1.000
_cell.length_c   1.000
_cell.angle_alpha   90.00
_cell.angle_beta   90.00
_cell.angle_gamma   90.00
#
_symmetry.space_group_name_H-M   'P 1'
#
loop_
_entity.id
_entity.type
_entity.pdbx_description
1 polymer ?
#
loop_
_entity_poly.entity_id
_entity_poly.type
_entity_poly.pdbx_seq_one_letter_code
_entity_poly.pdbx_strand_id
1 'polypeptide(L)'
;MQPITIQGREFVPMKNGTFAHDIWITRKTREAGLADIRQEPGESHDQFIERIAAIAWGSGAMLEILGGTLLPAGMEPKDWTPEVAAATGAFFGSVTDEASKRQLRSQIGGVIFLFFVSGLSSSETSPKSSPEMGEDEPHATGDASTWGIGDT
;
A
#
# COMPACT_ATOMS: atom_id res chain seq x y z
N MET A 1 -2.24 0.09 15.69
CA MET A 1 -1.25 1.00 16.31
C MET A 1 -1.82 1.55 17.61
N GLN A 2 -0.95 1.90 18.56
CA GLN A 2 -1.31 2.51 19.86
C GLN A 2 -0.72 3.92 19.97
N PRO A 3 -1.26 4.81 20.82
CA PRO A 3 -0.62 6.08 21.15
C PRO A 3 0.81 5.90 21.66
N ILE A 4 1.67 6.88 21.39
CA ILE A 4 3.08 6.88 21.80
C ILE A 4 3.50 8.24 22.32
N THR A 5 4.56 8.25 23.13
CA THR A 5 5.20 9.48 23.58
C THR A 5 6.64 9.49 23.13
N ILE A 6 6.97 10.45 22.28
CA ILE A 6 8.30 10.63 21.68
C ILE A 6 8.86 11.97 22.17
N GLN A 7 9.94 11.91 22.96
CA GLN A 7 10.56 13.09 23.58
C GLN A 7 9.57 14.04 24.27
N GLY A 8 8.60 13.47 25.00
CA GLY A 8 7.58 14.23 25.74
C GLY A 8 6.42 14.75 24.88
N ARG A 9 6.40 14.50 23.58
CA ARG A 9 5.28 14.80 22.68
C ARG A 9 4.44 13.55 22.47
N GLU A 10 3.14 13.67 22.70
CA GLU A 10 2.20 12.57 22.48
C GLU A 10 1.73 12.54 21.02
N PHE A 11 1.65 11.34 20.46
CA PHE A 11 1.13 11.08 19.14
C PHE A 11 0.08 9.98 19.19
N VAL A 12 -1.01 10.18 18.46
CA VAL A 12 -2.15 9.26 18.38
C VAL A 12 -2.30 8.70 16.97
N PRO A 13 -2.74 7.43 16.82
CA PRO A 13 -2.99 6.87 15.50
C PRO A 13 -4.08 7.62 14.74
N MET A 14 -3.83 7.88 13.45
CA MET A 14 -4.85 8.31 12.50
C MET A 14 -5.87 7.17 12.33
N LYS A 15 -7.12 7.39 12.74
CA LYS A 15 -8.21 6.40 12.64
C LYS A 15 -9.09 6.63 11.41
N ASN A 16 -9.63 7.84 11.29
CA ASN A 16 -10.53 8.24 10.21
C ASN A 16 -9.87 9.38 9.43
N GLY A 17 -8.96 9.01 8.52
CA GLY A 17 -8.31 9.96 7.63
C GLY A 17 -9.31 10.63 6.68
N THR A 18 -8.89 11.74 6.08
CA THR A 18 -9.62 12.33 4.95
C THR A 18 -9.30 11.56 3.66
N PHE A 19 -10.10 11.73 2.62
CA PHE A 19 -9.78 11.14 1.31
C PHE A 19 -8.41 11.60 0.77
N ALA A 20 -7.98 12.82 1.08
CA ALA A 20 -6.65 13.31 0.72
C ALA A 20 -5.54 12.55 1.46
N HIS A 21 -5.77 12.21 2.73
CA HIS A 21 -4.88 11.34 3.51
C HIS A 21 -4.79 9.94 2.90
N ASP A 22 -5.92 9.34 2.51
CA ASP A 22 -5.96 8.01 1.90
C ASP A 22 -5.19 7.95 0.56
N ILE A 23 -5.36 8.97 -0.29
CA ILE A 23 -4.58 9.08 -1.55
C ILE A 23 -3.09 9.20 -1.24
N TRP A 24 -2.74 10.05 -0.27
CA TRP A 24 -1.35 10.30 0.08
C TRP A 24 -0.67 9.05 0.65
N ILE A 25 -1.32 8.33 1.57
CA ILE A 25 -0.75 7.12 2.17
C ILE A 25 -0.58 6.03 1.12
N THR A 26 -1.56 5.87 0.22
CA THR A 26 -1.48 4.92 -0.90
C THR A 26 -0.30 5.22 -1.81
N ARG A 27 -0.10 6.49 -2.15
CA ARG A 27 1.05 6.94 -2.95
C ARG A 27 2.37 6.62 -2.24
N LYS A 28 2.48 6.93 -0.95
CA LYS A 28 3.71 6.68 -0.18
C LYS A 28 4.05 5.22 -0.02
N THR A 29 3.03 4.38 0.19
CA THR A 29 3.20 2.91 0.20
C THR A 29 3.70 2.39 -1.15
N ARG A 30 3.19 2.92 -2.28
CA ARG A 30 3.69 2.58 -3.62
C ARG A 30 5.14 3.04 -3.84
N GLU A 31 5.46 4.28 -3.47
CA GLU A 31 6.82 4.83 -3.54
C GLU A 31 7.81 4.00 -2.71
N ALA A 32 7.36 3.43 -1.59
CA ALA A 32 8.15 2.53 -0.75
C ALA A 32 8.29 1.10 -1.29
N GLY A 33 7.66 0.77 -2.42
CA GLY A 33 7.64 -0.58 -2.98
C GLY A 33 6.76 -1.58 -2.21
N LEU A 34 5.86 -1.10 -1.36
CA LEU A 34 5.05 -1.93 -0.44
C LEU A 34 3.66 -2.29 -0.99
N ALA A 35 3.26 -1.75 -2.14
CA ALA A 35 1.88 -1.86 -2.62
C ALA A 35 1.53 -3.22 -3.26
N ASP A 36 2.49 -3.89 -3.90
CA ASP A 36 2.25 -5.09 -4.71
C ASP A 36 3.04 -6.31 -4.22
N ILE A 37 3.40 -6.31 -2.93
CA ILE A 37 4.19 -7.38 -2.36
C ILE A 37 3.32 -8.62 -2.12
N ARG A 38 3.72 -9.74 -2.70
CA ARG A 38 3.09 -11.06 -2.52
C ARG A 38 4.13 -12.06 -2.04
N GLN A 39 3.67 -13.04 -1.27
CA GLN A 39 4.50 -14.17 -0.87
C GLN A 39 4.87 -14.98 -2.12
N GLU A 40 6.16 -15.27 -2.28
CA GLU A 40 6.67 -16.02 -3.43
C GLU A 40 6.45 -17.53 -3.26
N PRO A 41 6.33 -18.31 -4.35
CA PRO A 41 6.23 -19.77 -4.25
C PRO A 41 7.45 -20.37 -3.54
N GLY A 42 7.20 -21.12 -2.45
CA GLY A 42 8.26 -21.74 -1.65
C GLY A 42 8.88 -20.83 -0.59
N GLU A 43 8.49 -19.56 -0.52
CA GLU A 43 8.88 -18.63 0.54
C GLU A 43 8.14 -18.99 1.84
N SER A 44 8.86 -19.11 2.96
CA SER A 44 8.23 -19.25 4.27
C SER A 44 7.58 -17.94 4.71
N HIS A 45 6.65 -18.02 5.68
CA HIS A 45 6.04 -16.81 6.22
C HIS A 45 7.05 -15.85 6.86
N ASP A 46 8.06 -16.41 7.55
CA ASP A 46 9.12 -15.62 8.17
C ASP A 46 10.00 -14.93 7.12
N GLN A 47 10.36 -15.64 6.05
CA GLN A 47 11.11 -15.06 4.92
C GLN A 47 10.35 -13.92 4.26
N PHE A 48 9.03 -14.08 4.13
CA PHE A 48 8.15 -13.05 3.57
C PHE A 48 8.12 -11.79 4.44
N ILE A 49 8.01 -11.96 5.76
CA ILE A 49 8.09 -10.86 6.74
C ILE A 49 9.44 -10.16 6.69
N GLU A 50 10.53 -10.91 6.68
CA GLU A 50 11.88 -10.37 6.60
C GLU A 50 12.10 -9.56 5.32
N ARG A 51 11.61 -10.04 4.17
CA ARG A 51 11.71 -9.33 2.89
C ARG A 51 10.91 -8.04 2.88
N ILE A 52 9.67 -8.05 3.36
CA ILE A 52 8.87 -6.82 3.47
C ILE A 52 9.52 -5.82 4.41
N ALA A 53 9.99 -6.28 5.57
CA ALA A 53 10.72 -5.42 6.49
C ALA A 53 11.96 -4.81 5.83
N ALA A 54 12.76 -5.61 5.11
CA ALA A 54 13.93 -5.12 4.40
C ALA A 54 13.58 -4.06 3.33
N ILE A 55 12.52 -4.26 2.55
CA ILE A 55 12.01 -3.27 1.58
C ILE A 55 11.58 -1.99 2.29
N ALA A 56 10.78 -2.11 3.35
CA ALA A 56 10.31 -1.00 4.14
C ALA A 56 11.49 -0.17 4.69
N TRP A 57 12.44 -0.80 5.38
CA TRP A 57 13.62 -0.14 5.93
C TRP A 57 14.52 0.46 4.86
N GLY A 58 14.72 -0.25 3.74
CA GLY A 58 15.56 0.20 2.62
C GLY A 58 14.98 1.37 1.82
N SER A 59 13.66 1.56 1.85
CA SER A 59 12.98 2.62 1.06
C SER A 59 13.28 4.04 1.53
N GLY A 60 13.69 4.23 2.79
CA GLY A 60 13.78 5.55 3.42
C GLY A 60 12.43 6.24 3.68
N ALA A 61 11.32 5.70 3.16
CA ALA A 61 9.99 6.31 3.24
C ALA A 61 9.27 6.03 4.56
N MET A 62 9.78 5.14 5.41
CA MET A 62 9.07 4.71 6.63
C MET A 62 8.82 5.83 7.62
N LEU A 63 9.71 6.81 7.74
CA LEU A 63 9.48 7.97 8.61
C LEU A 63 8.38 8.87 8.07
N GLU A 64 8.28 9.05 6.76
CA GLU A 64 7.17 9.78 6.15
C GLU A 64 5.85 9.03 6.33
N ILE A 65 5.82 7.73 6.03
CA ILE A 65 4.64 6.88 6.24
C ILE A 65 4.19 6.96 7.70
N LEU A 66 5.12 6.83 8.64
CA LEU A 66 4.82 6.93 10.07
C LEU A 66 4.31 8.33 10.47
N GLY A 67 4.90 9.38 9.89
CA GLY A 67 4.41 10.75 10.07
C GLY A 67 3.01 10.98 9.48
N GLY A 68 2.64 10.23 8.45
CA GLY A 68 1.29 10.24 7.89
C GLY A 68 0.28 9.44 8.71
N THR A 69 0.71 8.43 9.48
CA THR A 69 -0.20 7.56 10.24
C THR A 69 -0.34 7.95 11.71
N LEU A 70 0.50 8.87 12.21
CA LEU A 70 0.45 9.40 13.57
C LEU A 70 0.20 10.90 13.56
N LEU A 71 -0.76 11.34 14.36
CA LEU A 71 -1.08 12.75 14.59
C LEU A 71 -0.52 13.23 15.93
N PRO A 72 -0.01 14.46 16.02
CA PRO A 72 0.19 15.11 17.32
C PRO A 72 -1.11 15.09 18.13
N ALA A 73 -1.04 14.77 19.42
CA ALA A 73 -2.20 14.77 20.28
C ALA A 73 -2.91 16.14 20.25
N GLY A 74 -4.25 16.12 20.16
CA GLY A 74 -5.09 17.31 20.05
C GLY A 74 -5.30 17.84 18.63
N MET A 75 -4.65 17.24 17.61
CA MET A 75 -4.95 17.51 16.20
C MET A 75 -6.11 16.63 15.73
N GLU A 76 -7.09 17.24 15.05
CA GLU A 76 -8.18 16.51 14.41
C GLU A 76 -7.75 15.95 13.05
N PRO A 77 -8.26 14.77 12.63
CA PRO A 77 -7.91 14.18 11.33
C PRO A 77 -8.14 15.08 10.11
N LYS A 78 -9.13 15.97 10.17
CA LYS A 78 -9.44 16.92 9.09
C LYS A 78 -8.37 18.01 8.89
N ASP A 79 -7.55 18.26 9.92
CA ASP A 79 -6.51 19.28 9.91
C ASP A 79 -5.17 18.69 9.46
N TRP A 80 -5.13 17.39 9.17
CA TRP A 80 -3.97 16.72 8.62
C TRP A 80 -3.64 17.23 7.21
N THR A 81 -2.35 17.39 6.93
CA THR A 81 -1.83 17.70 5.61
C THR A 81 -0.53 16.92 5.32
N PRO A 82 -0.10 16.82 4.06
CA PRO A 82 1.21 16.27 3.70
C PRO A 82 2.39 16.95 4.44
N GLU A 83 2.28 18.25 4.70
CA GLU A 83 3.30 19.02 5.42
C GLU A 83 3.37 18.62 6.89
N VAL A 84 2.21 18.34 7.52
CA VAL A 84 2.17 17.78 8.88
C VAL A 84 2.84 16.42 8.92
N ALA A 85 2.59 15.55 7.92
CA ALA A 85 3.24 14.25 7.84
C ALA A 85 4.76 14.37 7.69
N ALA A 86 5.23 15.25 6.80
CA ALA A 86 6.66 15.50 6.59
C ALA A 86 7.33 16.06 7.85
N ALA A 87 6.72 17.05 8.50
CA ALA A 87 7.24 17.64 9.74
C ALA A 87 7.30 16.61 10.88
N THR A 88 6.29 15.75 10.97
CA THR A 88 6.23 14.67 11.97
C THR A 88 7.29 13.61 11.71
N GLY A 89 7.46 13.18 10.45
CA GLY A 89 8.51 12.24 10.05
C GLY A 89 9.93 12.80 10.29
N ALA A 90 10.16 14.07 9.97
CA ALA A 90 11.42 14.75 10.25
C ALA A 90 11.71 14.81 11.76
N PHE A 91 10.69 15.11 12.58
CA PHE A 91 10.81 15.05 14.03
C PHE A 91 11.20 13.65 14.50
N PHE A 92 10.55 12.59 14.02
CA PHE A 92 10.91 11.21 14.35
C PHE A 92 12.34 10.85 13.94
N GLY A 93 12.80 11.33 12.79
CA GLY A 93 14.18 11.15 12.32
C GLY A 93 15.23 11.84 13.18
N SER A 94 14.86 12.88 13.92
CA SER A 94 15.76 13.62 14.82
C SER A 94 15.95 12.97 16.20
N VAL A 95 15.18 11.93 16.52
CA VAL A 95 15.17 11.27 17.83
C VAL A 95 16.47 10.50 18.07
N THR A 96 17.13 10.80 19.19
CA THR A 96 18.41 10.17 19.56
C THR A 96 18.30 9.22 20.75
N ASP A 97 17.32 9.40 21.64
CA ASP A 97 17.15 8.59 22.84
C ASP A 97 16.60 7.19 22.54
N GLU A 98 17.12 6.18 23.25
CA GLU A 98 16.80 4.77 22.96
C GLU A 98 15.34 4.40 23.27
N ALA A 99 14.74 5.03 24.26
CA ALA A 99 13.36 4.76 24.66
C ALA A 99 12.39 5.15 23.54
N SER A 100 12.53 6.36 23.00
CA SER A 100 11.72 6.83 21.88
C SER A 100 12.02 6.06 20.60
N LYS A 101 13.30 5.76 20.29
CA LYS A 101 13.65 4.93 19.12
C LYS A 101 13.01 3.54 19.19
N ARG A 102 12.92 2.93 20.37
CA ARG A 102 12.24 1.64 20.56
C ARG A 102 10.75 1.73 20.26
N GLN A 103 10.08 2.79 20.73
CA GLN A 103 8.67 3.02 20.43
C GLN A 103 8.44 3.22 18.93
N LEU A 104 9.26 4.02 18.25
CA LEU A 104 9.18 4.24 16.80
C LEU A 104 9.36 2.94 16.01
N ARG A 105 10.36 2.11 16.37
CA ARG A 105 10.57 0.79 15.74
C ARG A 105 9.36 -0.13 15.92
N SER A 106 8.75 -0.13 17.10
CA SER A 106 7.53 -0.91 17.35
C SER A 106 6.35 -0.45 16.48
N GLN A 107 6.19 0.87 16.28
CA GLN A 107 5.15 1.40 15.41
C GLN A 107 5.39 1.08 13.95
N ILE A 108 6.64 1.14 13.47
CA ILE A 108 7.01 0.69 12.14
C ILE A 108 6.63 -0.78 11.92
N GLY A 109 6.93 -1.65 12.88
CA GLY A 109 6.47 -3.04 12.84
C GLY A 109 4.94 -3.18 12.78
N GLY A 110 4.21 -2.35 13.52
CA GLY A 110 2.75 -2.30 13.48
C GLY A 110 2.18 -1.82 12.14
N VAL A 111 2.81 -0.83 11.51
CA VAL A 111 2.45 -0.34 10.16
C VAL A 111 2.65 -1.45 9.13
N ILE A 112 3.82 -2.10 9.16
CA ILE A 112 4.12 -3.24 8.29
C ILE A 112 3.06 -4.34 8.47
N PHE A 113 2.75 -4.71 9.72
CA PHE A 113 1.74 -5.73 10.01
C PHE A 113 0.33 -5.37 9.51
N LEU A 114 -0.08 -4.10 9.58
CA LEU A 114 -1.37 -3.67 9.02
C LEU A 114 -1.42 -3.88 7.50
N PHE A 115 -0.32 -3.60 6.78
CA PHE A 115 -0.24 -3.91 5.35
C PHE A 115 -0.35 -5.40 5.06
N PHE A 116 0.25 -6.26 5.89
CA PHE A 116 0.08 -7.72 5.78
C PHE A 116 -1.39 -8.13 5.86
N VAL A 117 -2.11 -7.69 6.89
CA VAL A 117 -3.52 -8.06 7.09
C VAL A 117 -4.39 -7.54 5.94
N SER A 118 -4.20 -6.29 5.52
CA SER A 118 -4.97 -5.71 4.42
C SER A 118 -4.65 -6.35 3.06
N GLY A 119 -3.39 -6.72 2.80
CA GLY A 119 -2.98 -7.43 1.58
C GLY A 119 -3.56 -8.84 1.48
N LEU A 120 -3.64 -9.56 2.60
CA LEU A 120 -4.29 -10.88 2.66
C LEU A 120 -5.79 -10.79 2.34
N SER A 121 -6.50 -9.80 2.90
CA SER A 121 -7.94 -9.62 2.63
C SER A 121 -8.25 -9.17 1.19
N SER A 122 -7.38 -8.39 0.55
CA SER A 122 -7.57 -7.97 -0.85
C SER A 122 -7.32 -9.09 -1.88
N SER A 123 -6.65 -10.17 -1.46
CA SER A 123 -6.35 -11.32 -2.31
C SER A 123 -7.57 -12.24 -2.52
N GLU A 124 -8.51 -12.24 -1.57
CA GLU A 124 -9.69 -13.11 -1.60
C GLU A 124 -10.82 -12.59 -2.50
N THR A 125 -10.82 -11.30 -2.84
CA THR A 125 -11.92 -10.65 -3.61
C THR A 125 -11.63 -10.46 -5.10
N SER A 126 -10.50 -10.92 -5.62
CA SER A 126 -10.24 -10.92 -7.06
C SER A 126 -10.81 -12.18 -7.71
N PRO A 127 -11.87 -12.10 -8.54
CA PRO A 127 -12.32 -13.25 -9.32
C PRO A 127 -11.19 -13.64 -10.27
N LYS A 128 -10.78 -14.91 -10.23
CA LYS A 128 -9.96 -15.51 -11.29
C LYS A 128 -10.76 -15.38 -12.59
N SER A 129 -10.34 -14.49 -13.49
CA SER A 129 -10.79 -14.54 -14.88
C SER A 129 -10.32 -15.89 -15.45
N SER A 130 -11.28 -16.80 -15.64
CA SER A 130 -11.03 -18.09 -16.29
C SER A 130 -10.52 -17.86 -17.71
N PRO A 131 -9.57 -18.66 -18.20
CA PRO A 131 -9.27 -18.72 -19.62
C PRO A 131 -10.36 -19.55 -20.28
N GLU A 132 -11.13 -18.94 -21.19
CA GLU A 132 -11.90 -19.72 -22.16
C GLU A 132 -11.11 -19.68 -23.48
N MET A 133 -10.23 -20.68 -23.63
CA MET A 133 -9.87 -21.18 -24.96
C MET A 133 -11.01 -22.09 -25.41
N GLY A 134 -11.66 -21.69 -26.49
CA GLY A 134 -12.43 -22.56 -27.36
C GLY A 134 -11.99 -22.28 -28.79
N GLU A 135 -11.12 -23.12 -29.32
CA GLU A 135 -10.84 -23.24 -30.75
C GLU A 135 -12.13 -23.57 -31.50
N ASP A 136 -12.41 -22.91 -32.63
CA ASP A 136 -12.90 -23.60 -33.82
C ASP A 136 -12.74 -22.77 -35.11
N GLU A 137 -11.84 -23.28 -35.93
CA GLU A 137 -11.78 -23.32 -37.40
C GLU A 137 -11.50 -22.11 -38.33
N PRO A 138 -10.80 -22.39 -39.46
CA PRO A 138 -10.27 -21.40 -40.38
C PRO A 138 -11.28 -21.01 -41.46
N HIS A 139 -11.58 -19.71 -41.61
CA HIS A 139 -12.36 -19.24 -42.75
C HIS A 139 -11.52 -19.27 -44.03
N ALA A 140 -11.87 -20.23 -44.89
CA ALA A 140 -11.37 -20.42 -46.23
C ALA A 140 -11.52 -19.17 -47.11
N THR A 141 -10.46 -18.86 -47.85
CA THR A 141 -10.49 -18.08 -49.09
C THR A 141 -11.42 -18.77 -50.10
N GLY A 142 -12.52 -18.09 -50.47
CA GLY A 142 -13.50 -18.53 -51.46
C GLY A 142 -13.83 -17.40 -52.43
N ASP A 143 -13.72 -17.72 -53.70
CA ASP A 143 -13.64 -16.87 -54.89
C ASP A 143 -14.94 -16.15 -55.29
N ALA A 144 -14.78 -15.19 -56.19
CA ALA A 144 -15.79 -14.34 -56.79
C ALA A 144 -16.89 -15.07 -57.60
N SER A 145 -18.09 -14.49 -57.62
CA SER A 145 -18.92 -14.19 -58.83
C SER A 145 -20.42 -14.45 -58.67
N THR A 146 -21.22 -13.56 -59.28
CA THR A 146 -22.65 -13.69 -59.69
C THR A 146 -23.67 -13.73 -58.55
N TRP A 147 -24.65 -12.82 -58.47
CA TRP A 147 -25.78 -12.63 -59.39
C TRP A 147 -26.24 -11.17 -59.49
N GLY A 148 -26.70 -10.76 -60.67
CA GLY A 148 -27.21 -9.43 -60.97
C GLY A 148 -28.74 -9.32 -61.08
N ILE A 149 -29.16 -8.05 -61.17
CA ILE A 149 -30.31 -7.46 -61.88
C ILE A 149 -31.74 -7.78 -61.39
N GLY A 150 -32.51 -6.71 -61.15
CA GLY A 150 -33.97 -6.69 -61.29
C GLY A 150 -34.67 -5.49 -60.65
N ASP A 151 -34.93 -4.45 -61.45
CA ASP A 151 -35.79 -3.30 -61.14
C ASP A 151 -37.23 -3.71 -60.78
N THR A 152 -37.87 -2.93 -59.89
CA THR A 152 -39.25 -2.41 -60.05
C THR A 152 -39.43 -1.15 -59.23
#